data_AF-A0A9E2G2G9-F1
#
_entry.id   AF-A0A9E2G2G9-F1
#
_cell.length_a   1.000
_cell.length_b   1.000
_cell.length_c   1.000
_cell.angle_alpha   90.00
_cell.angle_beta   90.00
_cell.angle_gamma   90.00
#
_symmetry.space_group_name_H-M   'P 1'
#
loop_
_entity.id
_entity.type
_entity.pdbx_description
1 polymer ?
#
loop_
_entity_poly.entity_id
_entity_poly.type
_entity_poly.pdbx_seq_one_letter_code
_entity_poly.pdbx_strand_id
1 'polypeptide(L)'
;MKKLGLLLLNYLLTGIVLAGCNTAASSSSGPASGKEHAAEGSHEAGEGGHAEEVVRLSESEMKEFGITLAEATSGVIERVMEFPGEIVLNADRLAHVVPRVGGVVREVHKNVGDRVDAGDVLATLDSRELAEAKARFLA
;
A
#
# COMPACT_ATOMS: atom_id res chain seq x y z
N MET A 1 -38.14 -8.84 25.43
CA MET A 1 -37.21 -8.04 26.27
C MET A 1 -35.78 -7.88 25.69
N LYS A 2 -35.44 -8.48 24.54
CA LYS A 2 -34.07 -8.41 23.97
C LYS A 2 -33.83 -7.24 22.99
N LYS A 3 -34.87 -6.50 22.58
CA LYS A 3 -34.78 -5.38 21.64
C LYS A 3 -34.48 -4.01 22.29
N LEU A 4 -34.60 -3.91 23.62
CA LEU A 4 -34.38 -2.67 24.36
C LEU A 4 -32.88 -2.37 24.59
N GLY A 5 -32.04 -3.42 24.65
CA GLY A 5 -30.58 -3.26 24.79
C GLY A 5 -29.87 -2.76 23.53
N LEU A 6 -30.43 -3.04 22.33
CA LEU A 6 -29.81 -2.64 21.06
C LEU A 6 -30.03 -1.14 20.75
N LEU A 7 -31.12 -0.55 21.25
CA LEU A 7 -31.42 0.88 21.07
C LEU A 7 -30.56 1.78 21.99
N LEU A 8 -30.19 1.30 23.18
CA LEU A 8 -29.33 2.05 24.11
C LEU A 8 -27.85 2.07 23.66
N LEU A 9 -27.38 1.01 22.98
CA LEU A 9 -26.02 0.97 22.44
C LEU A 9 -25.83 1.93 21.27
N ASN A 10 -26.87 2.15 20.45
CA ASN A 10 -26.85 3.10 19.34
C ASN A 10 -26.91 4.57 19.81
N TYR A 11 -27.55 4.84 20.96
CA TYR A 11 -27.62 6.19 21.54
C TYR A 11 -26.30 6.62 22.21
N LEU A 12 -25.49 5.66 22.66
CA LEU A 12 -24.19 5.94 23.28
C LEU A 12 -23.08 6.23 22.25
N LEU A 13 -23.19 5.69 21.03
CA LEU A 13 -22.22 5.93 19.95
C LEU A 13 -22.41 7.29 19.23
N THR A 14 -23.62 7.86 19.24
CA THR A 14 -23.90 9.14 18.59
C THR A 14 -23.45 10.36 19.41
N GLY A 15 -23.10 10.17 20.69
CA GLY A 15 -22.75 11.26 21.62
C GLY A 15 -21.30 11.74 21.61
N ILE A 16 -20.37 11.09 20.91
CA ILE A 16 -18.91 11.35 21.04
C ILE A 16 -18.33 12.23 19.91
N VAL A 17 -19.08 12.53 18.84
CA VAL A 17 -18.51 13.16 17.64
C VAL A 17 -18.51 14.71 17.67
N LEU A 18 -19.00 15.36 18.72
CA LEU A 18 -18.96 16.83 18.87
C LEU A 18 -17.96 17.29 19.94
N ALA A 19 -16.65 17.12 19.71
CA ALA A 19 -15.63 17.93 20.37
C ALA A 19 -14.28 17.84 19.64
N GLY A 20 -13.87 18.93 18.96
CA GLY A 20 -12.48 19.05 18.50
C GLY A 20 -12.23 20.02 17.36
N CYS A 21 -12.46 21.32 17.57
CA CYS A 21 -11.77 22.37 16.81
C CYS A 21 -10.37 22.57 17.42
N ASN A 22 -9.33 22.64 16.59
CA ASN A 22 -8.25 23.60 16.86
C ASN A 22 -7.51 24.04 15.59
N THR A 23 -7.43 25.35 15.46
CA THR A 23 -6.80 26.15 14.41
C THR A 23 -5.30 26.28 14.65
N ALA A 24 -4.49 26.29 13.60
CA ALA A 24 -3.23 27.03 13.58
C ALA A 24 -2.84 27.38 12.13
N ALA A 25 -2.75 28.69 11.89
CA ALA A 25 -2.30 29.32 10.65
C ALA A 25 -0.78 29.53 10.65
N SER A 26 -0.15 29.58 9.47
CA SER A 26 0.89 30.58 9.16
C SER A 26 1.39 30.47 7.72
N SER A 27 1.32 31.60 7.02
CA SER A 27 1.89 31.98 5.73
C SER A 27 3.41 32.17 5.76
N SER A 28 4.10 31.99 4.64
CA SER A 28 5.40 32.65 4.38
C SER A 28 5.64 32.92 2.90
N SER A 29 6.20 34.10 2.63
CA SER A 29 6.28 34.85 1.37
C SER A 29 7.73 35.08 0.89
N GLY A 30 7.98 34.94 -0.43
CA GLY A 30 9.02 35.61 -1.27
C GLY A 30 10.51 35.32 -1.01
N PRO A 31 11.48 35.76 -1.87
CA PRO A 31 11.39 36.78 -2.94
C PRO A 31 12.09 36.44 -4.29
N ALA A 32 12.16 37.45 -5.17
CA ALA A 32 12.46 37.49 -6.61
C ALA A 32 13.91 37.89 -7.01
N SER A 33 14.22 37.80 -8.33
CA SER A 33 15.03 38.72 -9.20
C SER A 33 15.56 37.93 -10.43
N GLY A 34 15.59 38.35 -11.71
CA GLY A 34 15.28 39.58 -12.45
C GLY A 34 16.20 39.68 -13.70
N LYS A 35 15.67 40.06 -14.90
CA LYS A 35 16.23 41.02 -15.90
C LYS A 35 15.60 40.96 -17.33
N GLU A 36 15.53 42.14 -17.94
CA GLU A 36 14.83 42.65 -19.16
C GLU A 36 15.60 42.36 -20.48
N HIS A 37 15.07 42.47 -21.71
CA HIS A 37 14.61 43.66 -22.49
C HIS A 37 13.76 43.23 -23.73
N ALA A 38 12.57 43.80 -23.95
CA ALA A 38 12.19 44.89 -24.89
C ALA A 38 11.95 44.50 -26.37
N ALA A 39 10.69 44.61 -26.84
CA ALA A 39 10.28 45.25 -28.11
C ALA A 39 8.75 45.36 -28.19
N GLU A 40 8.29 46.48 -28.75
CA GLU A 40 6.94 47.04 -28.70
C GLU A 40 5.89 46.32 -29.56
N GLY A 41 4.64 46.34 -29.08
CA GLY A 41 3.44 46.01 -29.84
C GLY A 41 2.22 46.60 -29.15
N SER A 42 1.73 47.72 -29.67
CA SER A 42 0.58 48.47 -29.19
C SER A 42 -0.69 47.62 -29.21
N HIS A 43 -1.24 47.30 -28.03
CA HIS A 43 -2.64 46.91 -27.88
C HIS A 43 -3.25 47.67 -26.72
N GLU A 44 -4.41 48.22 -27.02
CA GLU A 44 -5.21 49.12 -26.20
C GLU A 44 -5.49 48.55 -24.82
N ALA A 45 -5.47 49.44 -23.82
CA ALA A 45 -5.89 49.16 -22.46
C ALA A 45 -7.39 48.79 -22.44
N GLY A 46 -7.69 47.51 -22.59
CA GLY A 46 -8.89 46.92 -22.03
C GLY A 46 -8.55 46.44 -20.63
N GLU A 47 -9.04 47.12 -19.60
CA GLU A 47 -9.20 46.52 -18.27
C GLU A 47 -10.17 45.34 -18.40
N GLY A 48 -9.65 44.20 -18.84
CA GLY A 48 -10.33 42.92 -18.82
C GLY A 48 -10.27 42.37 -17.40
N GLY A 49 -10.99 43.02 -16.48
CA GLY A 49 -11.40 42.33 -15.26
C GLY A 49 -12.10 41.06 -15.70
N HIS A 50 -11.58 39.90 -15.32
CA HIS A 50 -12.25 38.61 -15.52
C HIS A 50 -13.52 38.62 -14.68
N ALA A 51 -14.55 39.31 -15.16
CA ALA A 51 -15.90 39.19 -14.66
C ALA A 51 -16.33 37.77 -15.00
N GLU A 52 -16.59 36.96 -13.97
CA GLU A 52 -17.16 35.64 -14.18
C GLU A 52 -18.47 35.80 -14.97
N GLU A 53 -18.49 35.24 -16.17
CA GLU A 53 -19.65 35.29 -17.05
C GLU A 53 -20.72 34.36 -16.46
N VAL A 54 -21.64 34.93 -15.69
CA VAL A 54 -22.73 34.18 -15.06
C VAL A 54 -23.85 33.97 -16.08
N VAL A 55 -24.06 32.72 -16.47
CA VAL A 55 -25.23 32.31 -17.26
C VAL A 55 -26.44 32.15 -16.33
N ARG A 56 -27.54 32.84 -16.66
CA ARG A 56 -28.81 32.74 -15.92
C ARG A 56 -29.74 31.77 -16.64
N LEU A 57 -30.31 30.84 -15.89
CA LEU A 57 -31.32 29.90 -16.36
C LEU A 57 -32.59 30.06 -15.54
N SER A 58 -33.74 29.95 -16.19
CA SER A 58 -35.05 29.86 -15.54
C SER A 58 -35.28 28.46 -14.96
N GLU A 59 -36.18 28.36 -13.99
CA GLU A 59 -36.55 27.07 -13.38
C GLU A 59 -37.16 26.10 -14.41
N SER A 60 -37.88 26.61 -15.40
CA SER A 60 -38.41 25.81 -16.52
C SER A 60 -37.29 25.21 -17.37
N GLU A 61 -36.24 25.99 -17.66
CA GLU A 61 -35.07 25.52 -18.41
C GLU A 61 -34.28 24.51 -17.58
N MET A 62 -34.05 24.78 -16.28
CA MET A 62 -33.39 23.83 -15.39
C MET A 62 -34.13 22.49 -15.32
N LYS A 63 -35.47 22.52 -15.31
CA LYS A 63 -36.32 21.33 -15.27
C LYS A 63 -36.37 20.60 -16.62
N GLU A 64 -36.41 21.33 -17.73
CA GLU A 64 -36.36 20.77 -19.09
C GLU A 64 -35.04 20.04 -19.35
N PHE A 65 -33.92 20.62 -18.91
CA PHE A 65 -32.58 20.03 -19.06
C PHE A 65 -32.17 19.06 -17.94
N GLY A 66 -33.02 18.85 -16.92
CA GLY A 66 -32.78 17.89 -15.85
C GLY A 66 -31.59 18.22 -14.94
N ILE A 67 -31.30 19.51 -14.73
CA ILE A 67 -30.17 19.95 -13.91
C ILE A 67 -30.44 19.63 -12.43
N THR A 68 -29.51 18.92 -11.80
CA THR A 68 -29.55 18.61 -10.37
C THR A 68 -28.43 19.33 -9.63
N LEU A 69 -28.72 19.75 -8.40
CA LEU A 69 -27.78 20.46 -7.54
C LEU A 69 -27.45 19.57 -6.33
N ALA A 70 -26.17 19.50 -5.99
CA ALA A 70 -25.69 18.90 -4.75
C ALA A 70 -24.69 19.86 -4.09
N GLU A 71 -24.78 20.01 -2.77
CA GLU A 71 -23.86 20.86 -2.02
C GLU A 71 -22.50 20.17 -1.90
N ALA A 72 -21.43 20.90 -2.25
CA ALA A 72 -20.07 20.40 -2.07
C ALA A 72 -19.75 20.34 -0.58
N THR A 73 -19.41 19.13 -0.10
CA THR A 73 -19.05 18.90 1.31
C THR A 73 -17.62 18.36 1.40
N SER A 74 -16.99 18.57 2.55
CA SER A 74 -15.68 17.97 2.85
C SER A 74 -15.86 16.52 3.32
N GLY A 75 -14.92 15.65 2.96
CA GLY A 75 -14.94 14.25 3.37
C GLY A 75 -13.62 13.55 3.05
N VAL A 76 -13.47 12.32 3.55
CA VAL A 76 -12.34 11.46 3.20
C VAL A 76 -12.65 10.78 1.87
N ILE A 77 -11.75 10.92 0.90
CA ILE A 77 -11.81 10.20 -0.37
C ILE A 77 -10.92 8.97 -0.25
N GLU A 78 -11.52 7.79 -0.25
CA GLU A 78 -10.77 6.55 -0.31
C GLU A 78 -10.25 6.31 -1.73
N ARG A 79 -8.95 6.04 -1.83
CA ARG A 79 -8.32 5.64 -3.10
C ARG A 79 -7.92 4.19 -3.00
N VAL A 80 -8.61 3.33 -3.74
CA VAL A 80 -8.28 1.91 -3.87
C VAL A 80 -7.42 1.74 -5.12
N MET A 81 -6.34 0.98 -5.01
CA MET A 81 -5.48 0.60 -6.12
C MET A 81 -5.21 -0.90 -6.04
N GLU A 82 -5.21 -1.56 -7.18
CA GLU A 82 -4.92 -2.99 -7.29
C GLU A 82 -3.52 -3.20 -7.85
N PHE A 83 -2.78 -4.13 -7.25
CA PHE A 83 -1.42 -4.47 -7.67
C PHE A 83 -1.29 -6.00 -7.77
N PRO A 84 -0.54 -6.52 -8.77
CA PRO A 84 -0.19 -7.93 -8.79
C PRO A 84 0.79 -8.26 -7.66
N GLY A 85 0.71 -9.49 -7.15
CA GLY A 85 1.64 -10.02 -6.15
C GLY A 85 2.04 -11.45 -6.47
N GLU A 86 3.17 -11.89 -5.92
CA GLU A 86 3.68 -13.25 -6.08
C GLU A 86 3.76 -13.96 -4.73
N ILE A 87 3.47 -15.27 -4.72
CA ILE A 87 3.64 -16.13 -3.55
C ILE A 87 5.04 -16.74 -3.61
N VAL A 88 5.88 -16.37 -2.65
CA VAL A 88 7.25 -16.87 -2.52
C VAL A 88 7.41 -17.71 -1.26
N LEU A 89 8.45 -18.56 -1.23
CA LEU A 89 8.80 -19.33 -0.04
C LEU A 89 9.19 -18.40 1.11
N ASN A 90 8.78 -18.76 2.32
CA ASN A 90 9.25 -18.08 3.52
C ASN A 90 10.74 -18.42 3.75
N ALA A 91 11.62 -17.42 3.57
CA ALA A 91 13.06 -17.58 3.73
C ALA A 91 13.48 -18.06 5.14
N ASP A 92 12.71 -17.73 6.17
CA ASP A 92 12.96 -18.18 7.55
C ASP A 92 12.63 -19.67 7.74
N ARG A 93 11.90 -20.28 6.80
CA ARG A 93 11.51 -21.69 6.81
C ARG A 93 12.11 -22.48 5.65
N LEU A 94 13.14 -21.94 5.01
CA LEU A 94 13.90 -22.60 3.96
C LEU A 94 15.22 -23.11 4.52
N ALA A 95 15.50 -24.40 4.33
CA ALA A 95 16.76 -25.01 4.75
C ALA A 95 17.44 -25.72 3.58
N HIS A 96 18.70 -25.37 3.32
CA HIS A 96 19.56 -26.10 2.39
C HIS A 96 20.41 -27.10 3.18
N VAL A 97 20.13 -28.39 3.01
CA VAL A 97 20.83 -29.47 3.72
C VAL A 97 22.02 -29.93 2.87
N VAL A 98 23.23 -29.81 3.43
CA VAL A 98 24.48 -30.26 2.79
C VAL A 98 25.22 -31.24 3.70
N PRO A 99 25.86 -32.29 3.16
CA PRO A 99 26.67 -33.19 3.96
C PRO A 99 27.90 -32.46 4.52
N ARG A 100 28.29 -32.78 5.76
CA ARG A 100 29.44 -32.16 6.43
C ARG A 100 30.80 -32.60 5.86
N VAL A 101 30.85 -33.81 5.29
CA VAL A 101 32.05 -34.43 4.73
C VAL A 101 31.69 -34.96 3.35
N GLY A 102 32.63 -34.92 2.41
CA GLY A 102 32.46 -35.49 1.08
C GLY A 102 32.23 -37.01 1.14
N GLY A 103 31.47 -37.52 0.18
CA GLY A 103 31.16 -38.95 0.06
C GLY A 103 30.44 -39.26 -1.24
N VAL A 104 30.29 -40.55 -1.52
CA VAL A 104 29.52 -41.06 -2.66
C VAL A 104 28.11 -41.37 -2.19
N VAL A 105 27.10 -40.94 -2.95
CA VAL A 105 25.70 -41.27 -2.61
C VAL A 105 25.46 -42.75 -2.83
N ARG A 106 25.02 -43.43 -1.77
CA ARG A 106 24.64 -44.85 -1.81
C ARG A 106 23.18 -45.01 -2.18
N GLU A 107 22.31 -44.26 -1.50
CA GLU A 107 20.85 -44.36 -1.62
C GLU A 107 20.19 -42.98 -1.47
N VAL A 108 19.11 -42.75 -2.24
CA VAL A 108 18.29 -41.54 -2.18
C VAL A 108 16.89 -41.95 -1.73
N HIS A 109 16.40 -41.33 -0.66
CA HIS A 109 15.14 -41.72 -0.01
C HIS A 109 13.97 -40.77 -0.36
N LYS A 110 14.27 -39.55 -0.79
CA LYS A 110 13.29 -38.48 -1.09
C LYS A 110 13.67 -37.77 -2.38
N ASN A 111 12.65 -37.39 -3.16
CA ASN A 111 12.77 -36.66 -4.41
C ASN A 111 12.18 -35.26 -4.30
N VAL A 112 12.41 -34.45 -5.34
CA VAL A 112 11.84 -33.10 -5.44
C VAL A 112 10.31 -33.20 -5.50
N GLY A 113 9.64 -32.44 -4.63
CA GLY A 113 8.19 -32.43 -4.49
C GLY A 113 7.64 -33.37 -3.42
N ASP A 114 8.47 -34.28 -2.89
CA ASP A 114 8.06 -35.12 -1.76
C ASP A 114 7.91 -34.28 -0.49
N ARG A 115 6.89 -34.62 0.30
CA ARG A 115 6.75 -34.06 1.64
C ARG A 115 7.75 -34.72 2.59
N VAL A 116 8.41 -33.89 3.39
CA VAL A 116 9.40 -34.31 4.38
C VAL A 116 9.12 -33.62 5.70
N ASP A 117 9.38 -34.33 6.80
CA ASP A 117 9.31 -33.79 8.15
C ASP A 117 10.71 -33.73 8.78
N ALA A 118 10.84 -32.97 9.88
CA ALA A 118 12.11 -32.83 10.57
C ALA A 118 12.58 -34.19 11.11
N GLY A 119 13.81 -34.58 10.75
CA GLY A 119 14.40 -35.86 11.13
C GLY A 119 14.30 -36.95 10.06
N ASP A 120 13.58 -36.71 8.96
CA ASP A 120 13.54 -37.65 7.84
C ASP A 120 14.92 -37.84 7.21
N VAL A 121 15.25 -39.10 6.89
CA VAL A 121 16.45 -39.43 6.13
C VAL A 121 16.23 -39.10 4.66
N LEU A 122 17.01 -38.16 4.13
CA LEU A 122 16.91 -37.72 2.72
C LEU A 122 17.77 -38.59 1.79
N ALA A 123 18.98 -38.91 2.21
CA ALA A 123 19.95 -39.71 1.45
C ALA A 123 20.96 -40.37 2.40
N THR A 124 21.55 -41.47 1.96
CA THR A 124 22.67 -42.14 2.64
C THR A 124 23.92 -42.03 1.79
N LEU A 125 25.04 -41.65 2.40
CA LEU A 125 26.32 -41.42 1.74
C LEU A 125 27.43 -42.24 2.40
N ASP A 126 28.31 -42.79 1.57
CA ASP A 126 29.52 -43.47 2.02
C ASP A 126 30.71 -42.50 1.91
N SER A 127 31.34 -42.17 3.06
CA SER A 127 32.48 -41.24 3.13
C SER A 127 33.79 -41.97 3.45
N ARG A 128 34.74 -41.89 2.53
CA ARG A 128 36.09 -42.43 2.71
C ARG A 128 36.87 -41.70 3.80
N GLU A 129 36.79 -40.38 3.81
CA GLU A 129 37.47 -39.53 4.79
C GLU A 129 37.01 -39.83 6.22
N LEU A 130 35.70 -40.02 6.42
CA LEU A 130 35.16 -40.39 7.73
C LEU A 130 35.62 -41.79 8.16
N ALA A 131 35.70 -42.74 7.23
CA ALA A 131 36.19 -44.09 7.50
C ALA A 131 37.67 -44.08 7.93
N GLU A 132 38.52 -43.30 7.26
CA GLU A 132 39.94 -43.12 7.61
C GLU A 132 40.13 -42.42 8.96
N ALA A 133 39.31 -41.40 9.26
CA ALA A 133 39.33 -40.72 10.55
C ALA A 133 38.97 -41.69 11.69
N LYS A 134 37.98 -42.56 11.49
CA LYS A 134 37.58 -43.59 12.47
C LYS A 134 38.68 -44.64 12.66
N ALA A 135 39.32 -45.09 11.59
CA ALA A 135 40.40 -46.07 11.66
C ALA A 135 41.59 -45.53 12.48
N ARG A 136 42.00 -44.27 12.27
CA ARG A 136 43.07 -43.63 13.04
C ARG A 136 42.74 -43.43 14.52
N PHE A 137 41.48 -43.22 14.87
CA PHE A 137 41.08 -43.02 16.26
C PHE A 137 41.10 -44.32 17.09
N LEU A 138 40.89 -45.46 16.43
CA LEU A 138 40.77 -46.77 17.09
C LEU A 138 42.06 -47.61 17.05
N ALA A 139 43.08 -47.15 16.32
CA ALA A 139 44.40 -47.77 16.24
C ALA A 139 45.29 -47.30 17.40
#